data_AF-A0A7S2ZYL4-F1
#
_entry.id   AF-A0A7S2ZYL4-F1
#
_cell.length_a   1.000
_cell.length_b   1.000
_cell.length_c   1.000
_cell.angle_alpha   90.00
_cell.angle_beta   90.00
_cell.angle_gamma   90.00
#
_symmetry.space_group_name_H-M   'P 1'
#
loop_
_entity.id
_entity.type
_entity.pdbx_description
1 polymer ?
#
loop_
_entity_poly.entity_id
_entity_poly.type
_entity_poly.pdbx_seq_one_letter_code
_entity_poly.pdbx_strand_id
1 'polypeptide(L)'
;MAMFYFGLSEVLSSKYPTQALLSDEKFLTSGNVFTRFGIQLIALIGYRTRYYFAWKFSEGAIILSGIGFNGIDKDSGEYKWDRVEVIDVPNFDFAQSLRQASAAWNKTTNYWLKRYTYDRIPPPLNLYFTFLVSAFWHGFYPGYYMFFMSIAVGTAVHRKIRRNVRPWFLAEDGKSPGKYKGVYDLLSFVLTHCTLMYFIISFAMLSWEASIRVFRSQYFIGNTGLSFHYFERRGLTGFFMPVLYFHRTHTGRCVVHCAFFGHHPTAEENRFGEKDPVRAKFLVGPGFGGPEFFSRHTYCRVLLLWSTARRLIYDRIR
;
A
#
# COMPACT_ATOMS: atom_id res chain seq x y z
N MET A 1 20.06 18.74 14.48
CA MET A 1 19.20 17.66 13.97
C MET A 1 19.69 17.05 12.65
N ALA A 2 20.00 17.82 11.61
CA ALA A 2 20.45 17.27 10.32
C ALA A 2 21.66 16.30 10.45
N MET A 3 22.73 16.72 11.12
CA MET A 3 23.95 15.88 11.29
C MET A 3 23.71 14.57 12.04
N PHE A 4 22.75 14.54 12.97
CA PHE A 4 22.35 13.31 13.66
C PHE A 4 21.76 12.30 12.66
N TYR A 5 20.86 12.74 11.78
CA TYR A 5 20.27 11.87 10.76
C TYR A 5 21.27 11.44 9.69
N PHE A 6 22.27 12.28 9.38
CA PHE A 6 23.38 11.90 8.51
C PHE A 6 24.17 10.73 9.12
N GLY A 7 24.66 10.88 10.35
CA GLY A 7 25.40 9.81 11.03
C GLY A 7 24.57 8.52 11.17
N LEU A 8 23.29 8.65 11.51
CA LEU A 8 22.37 7.51 11.59
C LEU A 8 22.17 6.83 10.23
N SER A 9 22.02 7.61 9.15
CA SER A 9 21.93 7.09 7.78
C SER A 9 23.18 6.28 7.40
N GLU A 10 24.38 6.80 7.67
CA GLU A 10 25.64 6.13 7.29
C GLU A 10 25.86 4.82 8.07
N VAL A 11 25.58 4.82 9.39
CA VAL A 11 25.68 3.62 10.22
C VAL A 11 24.70 2.54 9.78
N LEU A 12 23.45 2.92 9.46
CA LEU A 12 22.45 1.95 9.04
C LEU A 12 22.67 1.48 7.61
N SER A 13 23.04 2.38 6.70
CA SER A 13 23.27 2.06 5.28
C SER A 13 24.51 1.19 5.06
N SER A 14 25.55 1.35 5.87
CA SER A 14 26.74 0.50 5.82
C SER A 14 26.47 -0.92 6.30
N LYS A 15 25.64 -1.09 7.34
CA LYS A 15 25.26 -2.41 7.87
C LYS A 15 24.15 -3.09 7.08
N TYR A 16 23.19 -2.31 6.60
CA TYR A 16 21.97 -2.80 5.93
C TYR A 16 21.73 -2.01 4.63
N PRO A 17 22.55 -2.24 3.58
CA PRO A 17 22.38 -1.56 2.31
C PRO A 17 21.05 -1.98 1.66
N THR A 18 20.04 -1.11 1.74
CA THR A 18 18.64 -1.45 1.45
C THR A 18 18.44 -2.11 0.09
N GLN A 19 18.96 -1.53 -0.99
CA GLN A 19 18.75 -2.08 -2.33
C GLN A 19 19.49 -3.41 -2.55
N ALA A 20 20.72 -3.54 -2.05
CA ALA A 20 21.50 -4.78 -2.15
C ALA A 20 20.84 -5.90 -1.33
N LEU A 21 20.44 -5.60 -0.10
CA LEU A 21 19.75 -6.53 0.79
C LEU A 21 18.42 -7.02 0.18
N LEU A 22 17.59 -6.10 -0.33
CA LEU A 22 16.30 -6.44 -0.91
C LEU A 22 16.40 -7.15 -2.27
N SER A 23 17.55 -7.06 -2.93
CA SER A 23 17.83 -7.77 -4.19
C SER A 23 18.47 -9.14 -3.99
N ASP A 24 19.02 -9.42 -2.81
CA ASP A 24 19.70 -10.68 -2.51
C ASP A 24 18.71 -11.82 -2.31
N GLU A 25 18.75 -12.80 -3.22
CA GLU A 25 17.89 -13.98 -3.16
C GLU A 25 18.13 -14.80 -1.89
N LYS A 26 19.39 -14.89 -1.42
CA LYS A 26 19.70 -15.63 -0.18
C LYS A 26 18.96 -15.02 0.99
N PHE A 27 18.99 -13.70 1.12
CA PHE A 27 18.24 -12.97 2.14
C PHE A 27 16.72 -13.21 2.00
N LEU A 28 16.17 -13.11 0.79
CA LEU A 28 14.73 -13.30 0.57
C LEU A 28 14.25 -14.71 0.91
N THR A 29 15.09 -15.73 0.79
CA THR A 29 14.75 -17.11 1.18
C THR A 29 15.17 -17.48 2.61
N SER A 30 15.93 -16.63 3.29
CA SER A 30 16.51 -16.93 4.61
C SER A 30 15.50 -16.81 5.75
N GLY A 31 15.63 -17.66 6.77
CA GLY A 31 14.90 -17.54 8.03
C GLY A 31 13.37 -17.57 7.89
N ASN A 32 12.68 -17.07 8.93
CA ASN A 32 11.23 -16.87 8.89
C ASN A 32 10.86 -15.47 8.38
N VAL A 33 9.60 -15.29 8.00
CA VAL A 33 9.11 -14.02 7.42
C VAL A 33 9.22 -12.82 8.38
N PHE A 34 9.05 -13.06 9.68
CA PHE A 34 9.10 -12.00 10.70
C PHE A 34 10.54 -11.49 10.89
N THR A 35 11.53 -12.39 10.92
CA THR A 35 12.95 -12.03 10.97
C THR A 35 13.35 -11.24 9.74
N ARG A 36 12.97 -11.70 8.53
CA ARG A 36 13.21 -10.95 7.29
C ARG A 36 12.60 -9.56 7.36
N PHE A 37 11.32 -9.47 7.75
CA PHE A 37 10.64 -8.18 7.85
C PHE A 37 11.30 -7.26 8.89
N GLY A 38 11.70 -7.78 10.05
CA GLY A 38 12.43 -7.01 11.07
C GLY A 38 13.74 -6.40 10.55
N ILE A 39 14.53 -7.18 9.79
CA ILE A 39 15.77 -6.68 9.18
C ILE A 39 15.44 -5.62 8.09
N GLN A 40 14.39 -5.85 7.30
CA GLN A 40 13.94 -4.87 6.30
C GLN A 40 13.48 -3.56 6.96
N LEU A 41 12.80 -3.60 8.10
CA LEU A 41 12.41 -2.40 8.84
C LEU A 41 13.65 -1.56 9.20
N ILE A 42 14.70 -2.18 9.72
CA ILE A 42 15.95 -1.49 10.06
C ILE A 42 16.60 -0.90 8.81
N ALA A 43 16.68 -1.67 7.72
CA ALA A 43 17.24 -1.21 6.45
C ALA A 43 16.45 -0.02 5.87
N LEU A 44 15.12 -0.03 5.98
CA LEU A 44 14.25 1.03 5.48
C LEU A 44 14.27 2.28 6.36
N ILE A 45 14.50 2.14 7.67
CA ILE A 45 14.78 3.29 8.54
C ILE A 45 16.05 3.99 8.07
N GLY A 46 17.13 3.25 7.78
CA GLY A 46 18.37 3.80 7.23
C GLY A 46 18.18 4.48 5.87
N TYR A 47 17.38 3.87 4.99
CA TYR A 47 17.02 4.48 3.70
C TYR A 47 16.29 5.81 3.88
N ARG A 48 15.36 5.87 4.84
CA ARG A 48 14.50 7.04 5.10
C ARG A 48 15.26 8.20 5.74
N THR A 49 16.20 7.94 6.66
CA THR A 49 16.92 9.00 7.39
C THR A 49 17.79 9.88 6.47
N ARG A 50 18.17 9.40 5.29
CA ARG A 50 18.78 10.22 4.22
C ARG A 50 17.92 11.43 3.84
N TYR A 51 16.60 11.23 3.76
CA TYR A 51 15.65 12.30 3.46
C TYR A 51 15.52 13.26 4.65
N TYR A 52 15.54 12.75 5.89
CA TYR A 52 15.55 13.60 7.09
C TYR A 52 16.77 14.51 7.12
N PHE A 53 17.96 13.97 6.80
CA PHE A 53 19.16 14.77 6.68
C PHE A 53 18.99 15.87 5.63
N ALA A 54 18.68 15.50 4.39
CA ALA A 54 18.56 16.47 3.29
C ALA A 54 17.56 17.58 3.62
N TRP A 55 16.36 17.23 4.09
CA TRP A 55 15.32 18.20 4.42
C TRP A 55 15.65 19.05 5.64
N LYS A 56 16.14 18.47 6.74
CA LYS A 56 16.55 19.27 7.90
C LYS A 56 17.76 20.16 7.61
N PHE A 57 18.63 19.75 6.69
CA PHE A 57 19.73 20.59 6.23
C PHE A 57 19.22 21.78 5.41
N SER A 58 18.31 21.56 4.46
CA SER A 58 17.67 22.64 3.70
C SER A 58 16.85 23.59 4.58
N GLU A 59 16.10 23.06 5.55
CA GLU A 59 15.38 23.88 6.54
C GLU A 59 16.34 24.78 7.33
N GLY A 60 17.50 24.25 7.75
CA GLY A 60 18.54 25.04 8.41
C GLY A 60 19.01 26.22 7.56
N ALA A 61 19.25 26.01 6.27
CA ALA A 61 19.60 27.09 5.35
C ALA A 61 18.48 28.14 5.20
N ILE A 62 17.23 27.70 5.14
CA ILE A 62 16.05 28.58 5.07
C ILE A 62 15.91 29.43 6.34
N ILE A 63 16.14 28.84 7.51
CA ILE A 63 16.14 29.55 8.79
C ILE A 63 17.25 30.60 8.83
N LEU A 64 18.48 30.23 8.43
CA LEU A 64 19.62 31.16 8.37
C LEU A 64 19.38 32.33 7.39
N SER A 65 18.62 32.12 6.33
CA SER A 65 18.24 33.18 5.38
C SER A 65 17.12 34.11 5.88
N GLY A 66 16.54 33.84 7.05
CA GLY A 66 15.41 34.61 7.61
C GLY A 66 14.03 34.21 7.08
N ILE A 67 13.95 33.47 5.97
CA ILE A 67 12.69 33.06 5.32
C ILE A 67 11.86 32.12 6.23
N GLY A 68 12.52 31.35 7.10
CA GLY A 68 11.87 30.44 8.04
C GLY A 68 11.08 31.10 9.16
N PHE A 69 11.21 32.42 9.36
CA PHE A 69 10.58 33.14 10.47
C PHE A 69 9.05 33.17 10.35
N ASN A 70 8.36 32.79 11.43
CA ASN A 70 6.91 32.67 11.51
C ASN A 70 6.29 33.46 12.69
N GLY A 71 6.96 34.52 13.15
CA GLY A 71 6.50 35.34 14.27
C GLY A 71 6.98 34.85 15.64
N ILE A 72 6.40 35.41 16.69
CA ILE A 72 6.72 35.10 18.09
C ILE A 72 5.53 34.36 18.69
N ASP A 73 5.80 33.27 19.41
CA ASP A 73 4.77 32.59 20.17
C ASP A 73 4.20 33.50 21.26
N LYS A 74 2.87 33.57 21.35
CA LYS A 74 2.21 34.48 22.30
C LYS A 74 2.31 34.00 23.75
N ASP A 75 2.48 32.71 23.97
CA ASP A 75 2.48 32.10 25.29
C ASP A 75 3.91 31.96 25.83
N SER A 76 4.85 31.51 25.00
CA SER A 76 6.25 31.34 25.40
C SER A 76 7.14 32.56 25.14
N GLY A 77 6.74 33.47 24.25
CA GLY A 77 7.58 34.59 23.82
C GLY A 77 8.75 34.18 22.91
N GLU A 78 8.81 32.92 22.47
CA GLU A 78 9.91 32.43 21.63
C GLU A 78 9.69 32.69 20.14
N TYR A 79 10.77 32.93 19.40
CA TYR A 79 10.74 33.07 17.95
C TYR A 79 10.43 31.73 17.27
N LYS A 80 9.40 31.71 16.42
CA LYS A 80 9.04 30.54 15.60
C LYS A 80 9.79 30.56 14.28
N TRP A 81 10.41 29.44 13.96
CA TRP A 81 11.20 29.24 12.74
C TRP A 81 10.63 28.14 11.84
N ASP A 82 9.32 27.89 11.95
CA ASP A 82 8.60 26.78 11.33
C ASP A 82 7.77 27.18 10.10
N ARG A 83 7.98 28.38 9.54
CA ARG A 83 7.22 28.87 8.37
C ARG A 83 7.37 27.93 7.17
N VAL A 84 8.58 27.41 6.98
CA VAL A 84 8.92 26.45 5.92
C VAL A 84 9.53 25.22 6.57
N GLU A 85 8.68 24.38 7.15
CA GLU A 85 9.04 23.05 7.60
C GLU A 85 8.66 22.02 6.52
N VAL A 86 9.65 21.24 6.07
CA VAL A 86 9.50 20.18 5.06
C VAL A 86 9.14 18.85 5.72
N ILE A 87 9.70 18.55 6.90
CA ILE A 87 9.45 17.29 7.62
C ILE A 87 9.27 17.51 9.11
N ASP A 88 8.17 16.99 9.65
CA ASP A 88 7.96 16.88 11.09
C ASP A 88 8.29 15.44 11.53
N VAL A 89 9.53 15.22 11.96
CA VAL A 89 10.04 13.87 12.23
C VAL A 89 9.28 13.19 13.37
N PRO A 90 9.03 13.83 14.54
CA PRO A 90 8.24 13.19 15.60
C PRO A 90 6.83 12.81 15.16
N ASN A 91 6.09 13.71 14.48
CA ASN A 91 4.74 13.37 14.05
C ASN A 91 4.69 12.31 12.94
N PHE A 92 5.78 12.16 12.19
CA PHE A 92 5.93 11.07 11.24
C PHE A 92 6.27 9.74 11.94
N ASP A 93 7.34 9.73 12.74
CA ASP A 93 7.89 8.54 13.38
C ASP A 93 6.98 7.99 14.49
N PHE A 94 6.01 8.77 14.98
CA PHE A 94 5.00 8.31 15.94
C PHE A 94 3.58 8.34 15.36
N ALA A 95 3.43 8.42 14.03
CA ALA A 95 2.13 8.43 13.39
C ALA A 95 1.31 7.15 13.67
N GLN A 96 0.04 7.35 14.04
CA GLN A 96 -0.94 6.28 14.28
C GLN A 96 -1.92 6.08 13.11
N SER A 97 -1.67 6.75 11.99
CA SER A 97 -2.42 6.55 10.75
C SER A 97 -1.60 6.99 9.54
N LEU A 98 -1.85 6.37 8.39
CA LEU A 98 -1.19 6.77 7.14
C LEU A 98 -1.47 8.24 6.77
N ARG A 99 -2.65 8.76 7.10
CA ARG A 99 -2.96 10.19 6.92
C ARG A 99 -2.04 11.08 7.75
N GLN A 100 -1.81 10.73 9.01
CA GLN A 100 -0.94 11.49 9.91
C GLN A 100 0.51 11.42 9.41
N ALA A 101 1.00 10.22 9.05
CA ALA A 101 2.32 10.05 8.47
C ALA A 101 2.49 10.89 7.20
N SER A 102 1.56 10.80 6.23
CA SER A 102 1.64 11.60 5.00
C SER A 102 1.61 13.11 5.25
N ALA A 103 0.84 13.57 6.25
CA ALA A 103 0.75 14.99 6.58
C ALA A 103 2.02 15.55 7.25
N ALA A 104 2.81 14.69 7.90
CA ALA A 104 4.08 15.07 8.53
C ALA A 104 5.27 14.96 7.57
N TRP A 105 5.16 14.12 6.54
CA TRP A 105 6.21 13.85 5.54
C TRP A 105 6.14 14.77 4.33
N ASN A 106 7.22 15.50 4.01
CA ASN A 106 7.28 16.37 2.84
C ASN A 106 6.08 17.32 2.77
N LYS A 107 5.91 18.13 3.83
CA LYS A 107 4.76 19.02 4.07
C LYS A 107 4.56 20.01 2.93
N THR A 108 5.65 20.58 2.39
CA THR A 108 5.61 21.51 1.26
C THR A 108 4.99 20.89 0.02
N THR A 109 5.39 19.68 -0.35
CA THR A 109 4.79 18.93 -1.46
C THR A 109 3.35 18.54 -1.16
N ASN A 110 3.03 18.17 0.09
CA ASN A 110 1.65 17.90 0.49
C ASN A 110 0.74 19.13 0.38
N TYR A 111 1.22 20.33 0.72
CA TYR A 111 0.45 21.56 0.53
C TYR A 111 0.19 21.84 -0.95
N TRP A 112 1.20 21.65 -1.80
CA TRP A 112 1.07 21.76 -3.25
C TRP A 112 0.03 20.76 -3.80
N LEU A 113 0.20 19.46 -3.50
CA LEU A 113 -0.75 18.42 -3.91
C LEU A 113 -2.16 18.70 -3.38
N LYS A 114 -2.30 19.10 -2.12
CA LYS A 114 -3.62 19.42 -1.55
C LYS A 114 -4.30 20.53 -2.35
N ARG A 115 -3.61 21.65 -2.59
CA ARG A 115 -4.16 22.84 -3.23
C ARG A 115 -4.47 22.62 -4.72
N TYR A 116 -3.61 21.90 -5.43
CA TYR A 116 -3.68 21.78 -6.88
C TYR A 116 -4.34 20.49 -7.38
N THR A 117 -4.37 19.42 -6.57
CA THR A 117 -5.01 18.15 -6.97
C THR A 117 -6.16 17.78 -6.04
N TYR A 118 -5.92 17.64 -4.73
CA TYR A 118 -6.90 17.06 -3.82
C TYR A 118 -8.18 17.90 -3.70
N ASP A 119 -8.04 19.22 -3.53
CA ASP A 119 -9.18 20.13 -3.37
C ASP A 119 -9.89 20.44 -4.70
N ARG A 120 -9.27 20.09 -5.83
CA ARG A 120 -9.80 20.34 -7.18
C ARG A 120 -10.56 19.16 -7.77
N ILE A 121 -10.43 17.98 -7.17
CA ILE A 121 -11.06 16.75 -7.65
C ILE A 121 -12.21 16.39 -6.70
N PRO A 122 -13.40 16.01 -7.21
CA PRO A 122 -14.50 15.61 -6.34
C PRO A 122 -14.20 14.30 -5.61
N PRO A 123 -14.59 14.16 -4.33
CA PRO A 123 -14.62 12.88 -3.65
C PRO A 123 -15.51 11.85 -4.39
N PRO A 124 -15.21 10.54 -4.32
CA PRO A 124 -14.11 9.92 -3.56
C PRO A 124 -12.79 9.81 -4.34
N LEU A 125 -12.71 10.34 -5.57
CA LEU A 125 -11.56 10.16 -6.46
C LEU A 125 -10.35 11.01 -6.06
N ASN A 126 -10.57 12.13 -5.37
CA ASN A 126 -9.54 13.07 -4.96
C ASN A 126 -8.31 12.44 -4.31
N LEU A 127 -8.51 11.49 -3.39
CA LEU A 127 -7.41 10.77 -2.73
C LEU A 127 -6.57 10.00 -3.75
N TYR A 128 -7.20 9.14 -4.54
CA TYR A 128 -6.51 8.27 -5.50
C TYR A 128 -5.79 9.06 -6.58
N PHE A 129 -6.44 10.09 -7.12
CA PHE A 129 -5.84 10.94 -8.13
C PHE A 129 -4.67 11.76 -7.58
N THR A 130 -4.76 12.25 -6.34
CA THR A 130 -3.64 12.97 -5.70
C THR A 130 -2.42 12.06 -5.53
N PHE A 131 -2.63 10.82 -5.09
CA PHE A 131 -1.55 9.84 -4.99
C PHE A 131 -1.01 9.41 -6.36
N LEU A 132 -1.85 9.36 -7.40
CA LEU A 132 -1.40 9.11 -8.78
C LEU A 132 -0.53 10.26 -9.31
N VAL A 133 -0.94 11.51 -9.10
CA VAL A 133 -0.12 12.68 -9.47
C VAL A 133 1.18 12.69 -8.67
N SER A 134 1.15 12.32 -7.40
CA SER A 134 2.36 12.14 -6.60
C SER A 134 3.30 11.08 -7.20
N ALA A 135 2.77 9.94 -7.64
CA ALA A 135 3.57 8.90 -8.30
C ALA A 135 4.22 9.41 -9.58
N PHE A 136 3.45 10.09 -10.43
CA PHE A 136 3.93 10.70 -11.67
C PHE A 136 5.01 11.75 -11.41
N TRP A 137 4.84 12.60 -10.39
CA TRP A 137 5.84 13.60 -9.99
C TRP A 137 7.17 12.97 -9.55
N HIS A 138 7.12 11.80 -8.91
CA HIS A 138 8.33 11.05 -8.58
C HIS A 138 9.00 10.40 -9.80
N GLY A 139 8.23 9.99 -10.81
CA GLY A 139 8.74 9.53 -12.10
C GLY A 139 7.93 8.38 -12.72
N PHE A 140 8.51 7.75 -13.75
CA PHE A 140 7.87 6.68 -14.52
C PHE A 140 8.20 5.26 -14.06
N TYR A 141 9.02 5.13 -13.01
CA TYR A 141 9.38 3.83 -12.44
C TYR A 141 8.15 3.13 -11.84
N PRO A 142 7.87 1.86 -12.22
CA PRO A 142 6.69 1.14 -11.73
C PRO A 142 6.58 1.05 -10.21
N GLY A 143 7.72 1.00 -9.51
CA GLY A 143 7.77 0.97 -8.05
C GLY A 143 7.07 2.16 -7.37
N TYR A 144 7.10 3.35 -7.99
CA TYR A 144 6.39 4.52 -7.46
C TYR A 144 4.87 4.32 -7.51
N TYR A 145 4.34 3.85 -8.64
CA TYR A 145 2.91 3.62 -8.80
C TYR A 145 2.42 2.53 -7.84
N MET A 146 3.20 1.45 -7.65
CA MET A 146 2.91 0.42 -6.66
C MET A 146 2.79 1.02 -5.26
N PHE A 147 3.78 1.83 -4.84
CA PHE A 147 3.78 2.46 -3.52
C PHE A 147 2.59 3.41 -3.33
N PHE A 148 2.49 4.46 -4.15
CA PHE A 148 1.52 5.52 -3.92
C PHE A 148 0.07 5.03 -4.06
N MET A 149 -0.22 4.11 -4.99
CA MET A 149 -1.56 3.54 -5.09
C MET A 149 -1.89 2.64 -3.88
N SER A 150 -0.91 1.89 -3.36
CA SER A 150 -1.11 1.09 -2.15
C SER A 150 -1.35 1.97 -0.92
N ILE A 151 -0.62 3.08 -0.78
CA ILE A 151 -0.84 4.05 0.30
C ILE A 151 -2.16 4.79 0.14
N ALA A 152 -2.64 5.07 -1.08
CA ALA A 152 -3.96 5.65 -1.31
C ALA A 152 -5.07 4.73 -0.80
N VAL A 153 -5.03 3.44 -1.19
CA VAL A 153 -5.98 2.42 -0.71
C VAL A 153 -5.84 2.23 0.80
N GLY A 154 -4.62 2.10 1.31
CA GLY A 154 -4.31 2.01 2.75
C GLY A 154 -4.87 3.18 3.53
N THR A 155 -4.73 4.40 3.03
CA THR A 155 -5.25 5.62 3.67
C THR A 155 -6.78 5.59 3.72
N ALA A 156 -7.45 5.15 2.65
CA ALA A 156 -8.91 5.01 2.63
C ALA A 156 -9.38 3.96 3.67
N VAL A 157 -8.70 2.81 3.74
CA VAL A 157 -8.98 1.75 4.71
C VAL A 157 -8.73 2.23 6.15
N HIS A 158 -7.58 2.84 6.44
CA HIS A 158 -7.25 3.37 7.77
C HIS A 158 -8.23 4.44 8.23
N ARG A 159 -8.68 5.35 7.35
CA ARG A 159 -9.71 6.35 7.68
C ARG A 159 -11.01 5.68 8.15
N LYS A 160 -11.42 4.62 7.46
CA LYS A 160 -12.64 3.87 7.79
C LYS A 160 -12.48 3.06 9.09
N ILE A 161 -11.38 2.33 9.25
CA ILE A 161 -11.05 1.59 10.48
C ILE A 161 -11.06 2.56 11.67
N ARG A 162 -10.32 3.67 11.58
CA ARG A 162 -10.26 4.66 12.66
C ARG A 162 -11.62 5.25 13.00
N ARG A 163 -12.49 5.51 12.02
CA ARG A 163 -13.85 6.03 12.27
C ARG A 163 -14.72 5.04 13.05
N ASN A 164 -14.58 3.74 12.81
CA ASN A 164 -15.45 2.73 13.40
C ASN A 164 -14.88 2.08 14.66
N VAL A 165 -13.55 1.96 14.76
CA VAL A 165 -12.86 1.24 15.85
C VAL A 165 -12.46 2.19 16.98
N ARG A 166 -11.95 3.39 16.67
CA ARG A 166 -11.48 4.36 17.69
C ARG A 166 -12.55 4.68 18.74
N PRO A 167 -13.84 4.87 18.41
CA PRO A 167 -14.86 5.20 19.41
C PRO A 167 -14.95 4.18 20.56
N TRP A 168 -14.64 2.91 20.33
CA TRP A 168 -14.67 1.86 21.36
C TRP A 168 -13.58 2.00 22.43
N PHE A 169 -12.59 2.86 22.18
CA PHE A 169 -11.45 3.10 23.06
C PHE A 169 -11.47 4.51 23.68
N LEU A 170 -12.56 5.26 23.49
CA LEU A 170 -12.78 6.56 24.13
C LEU A 170 -13.73 6.41 25.31
N ALA A 171 -13.72 7.38 26.21
CA ALA A 171 -14.73 7.49 27.25
C ALA A 171 -16.10 7.84 26.66
N GLU A 172 -17.15 7.80 27.48
CA GLU A 172 -18.54 8.06 27.05
C GLU A 172 -18.73 9.45 26.43
N ASP A 173 -17.89 10.42 26.81
CA ASP A 173 -17.87 11.76 26.22
C ASP A 173 -17.36 11.80 24.76
N GLY A 174 -16.85 10.69 24.24
CA GLY A 174 -16.28 10.55 22.91
C GLY A 174 -14.99 11.35 22.69
N LYS A 175 -14.39 11.92 23.74
CA LYS A 175 -13.22 12.82 23.67
C LYS A 175 -12.09 12.34 24.57
N SER A 176 -12.41 12.00 25.81
CA SER A 176 -11.45 11.57 26.81
C SER A 176 -10.94 10.14 26.52
N PRO A 177 -9.69 9.83 26.89
CA PRO A 177 -9.15 8.49 26.69
C PRO A 177 -9.89 7.48 27.58
N GLY A 178 -10.39 6.39 26.97
CA GLY A 178 -10.93 5.25 27.72
C GLY A 178 -9.82 4.37 28.29
N LYS A 179 -10.20 3.39 29.14
CA LYS A 179 -9.26 2.48 29.83
C LYS A 179 -8.24 1.80 28.89
N TYR A 180 -8.66 1.42 27.69
CA TYR A 180 -7.83 0.69 26.73
C TYR A 180 -7.24 1.58 25.62
N LYS A 181 -7.33 2.91 25.76
CA LYS A 181 -6.88 3.86 24.73
C LYS A 181 -5.39 3.72 24.42
N GLY A 182 -4.55 3.51 25.44
CA GLY A 182 -3.11 3.32 25.26
C GLY A 182 -2.77 2.08 24.41
N VAL A 183 -3.52 0.99 24.57
CA VAL A 183 -3.33 -0.24 23.77
C VAL A 183 -3.71 0.02 22.32
N TYR A 184 -4.85 0.69 22.08
CA TYR A 184 -5.27 1.08 20.73
C TYR A 184 -4.23 1.98 20.05
N ASP A 185 -3.64 2.91 20.80
CA ASP A 185 -2.63 3.84 20.31
C ASP A 185 -1.34 3.13 19.91
N LEU A 186 -0.84 2.21 20.75
CA LEU A 186 0.32 1.39 20.46
C LEU A 186 0.10 0.48 19.23
N LEU A 187 -1.05 -0.20 19.18
CA LEU A 187 -1.39 -1.05 18.04
C LEU A 187 -1.54 -0.25 16.74
N SER A 188 -2.19 0.92 16.80
CA SER A 188 -2.34 1.81 15.64
C SER A 188 -1.00 2.32 15.14
N PHE A 189 -0.09 2.64 16.06
CA PHE A 189 1.29 3.02 15.76
C PHE A 189 2.03 1.89 15.05
N VAL A 190 2.08 0.69 15.64
CA VAL A 190 2.78 -0.48 15.08
C VAL A 190 2.22 -0.84 13.70
N LEU A 191 0.90 -0.96 13.57
CA LEU A 191 0.26 -1.33 12.30
C LEU A 191 0.47 -0.28 11.21
N THR A 192 0.43 1.01 11.56
CA THR A 192 0.70 2.09 10.60
C THR A 192 2.13 2.02 10.06
N HIS A 193 3.11 1.83 10.94
CA HIS A 193 4.52 1.76 10.54
C HIS A 193 4.83 0.48 9.77
N CYS A 194 4.33 -0.67 10.21
CA CYS A 194 4.47 -1.92 9.45
C CYS A 194 3.85 -1.80 8.06
N THR A 195 2.67 -1.19 7.93
CA THR A 195 2.01 -0.98 6.63
C THR A 195 2.83 -0.06 5.73
N LEU A 196 3.29 1.07 6.27
CA LEU A 196 4.09 2.03 5.52
C LEU A 196 5.42 1.42 5.06
N MET A 197 6.12 0.73 5.96
CA MET A 197 7.41 0.08 5.66
C MET A 197 7.26 -1.13 4.74
N TYR A 198 6.13 -1.83 4.78
CA TYR A 198 5.85 -2.88 3.80
C TYR A 198 5.73 -2.29 2.39
N PHE A 199 4.90 -1.25 2.20
CA PHE A 199 4.68 -0.73 0.85
C PHE A 199 5.85 0.11 0.31
N ILE A 200 6.62 0.80 1.16
CA ILE A 200 7.78 1.61 0.72
C ILE A 200 8.87 0.76 0.07
N ILE A 201 8.88 -0.56 0.26
CA ILE A 201 9.79 -1.48 -0.46
C ILE A 201 9.70 -1.23 -1.97
N SER A 202 8.49 -1.06 -2.51
CA SER A 202 8.32 -0.80 -3.94
C SER A 202 8.88 0.56 -4.38
N PHE A 203 8.78 1.58 -3.53
CA PHE A 203 9.41 2.87 -3.75
C PHE A 203 10.94 2.78 -3.72
N ALA A 204 11.51 1.99 -2.82
CA ALA A 204 12.96 1.82 -2.69
C ALA A 204 13.57 1.00 -3.85
N MET A 205 12.81 0.02 -4.38
CA MET A 205 13.26 -0.86 -5.45
C MET A 205 13.09 -0.29 -6.85
N LEU A 206 12.17 0.65 -7.07
CA LEU A 206 11.86 1.30 -8.37
C LEU A 206 11.38 0.35 -9.49
N SER A 207 11.59 -0.97 -9.38
CA SER A 207 11.17 -1.99 -10.36
C SER A 207 9.94 -2.76 -9.89
N TRP A 208 9.06 -3.10 -10.84
CA TRP A 208 7.93 -3.99 -10.60
C TRP A 208 8.38 -5.39 -10.16
N GLU A 209 9.28 -6.00 -10.93
CA GLU A 209 9.77 -7.36 -10.75
C GLU A 209 10.49 -7.51 -9.41
N ALA A 210 11.37 -6.55 -9.08
CA ALA A 210 12.07 -6.55 -7.81
C ALA A 210 11.10 -6.42 -6.62
N SER A 211 10.13 -5.52 -6.72
CA SER A 211 9.11 -5.33 -5.67
C SER A 211 8.26 -6.58 -5.45
N ILE A 212 7.79 -7.20 -6.54
CA ILE A 212 6.99 -8.43 -6.48
C ILE A 212 7.79 -9.60 -5.90
N ARG A 213 9.10 -9.71 -6.19
CA ARG A 213 9.95 -10.73 -5.58
C ARG A 213 10.02 -10.59 -4.06
N VAL A 214 10.17 -9.38 -3.54
CA VAL A 214 10.17 -9.14 -2.09
C VAL A 214 8.79 -9.40 -1.48
N PHE A 215 7.71 -8.92 -2.10
CA PHE A 215 6.36 -9.19 -1.60
C PHE A 215 6.03 -10.68 -1.59
N ARG A 216 6.48 -11.44 -2.59
CA ARG A 216 6.34 -12.90 -2.65
C ARG A 216 7.09 -13.59 -1.52
N SER A 217 8.30 -13.15 -1.19
CA SER A 217 9.05 -13.72 -0.05
C SER A 217 8.39 -13.44 1.30
N GLN A 218 7.43 -12.52 1.33
CA GLN A 218 6.59 -12.18 2.47
C GLN A 218 5.14 -12.66 2.31
N TYR A 219 4.89 -13.58 1.37
CA TYR A 219 3.57 -14.17 1.11
C TYR A 219 2.47 -13.13 0.83
N PHE A 220 2.83 -11.95 0.33
CA PHE A 220 1.91 -10.84 0.06
C PHE A 220 1.07 -10.40 1.27
N ILE A 221 1.51 -10.64 2.51
CA ILE A 221 0.73 -10.40 3.75
C ILE A 221 0.15 -8.98 3.81
N GLY A 222 0.92 -7.96 3.44
CA GLY A 222 0.44 -6.58 3.43
C GLY A 222 -0.61 -6.31 2.34
N ASN A 223 -0.41 -6.85 1.14
CA ASN A 223 -1.38 -6.71 0.03
C ASN A 223 -2.69 -7.44 0.32
N THR A 224 -2.62 -8.66 0.87
CA THR A 224 -3.80 -9.48 1.20
C THR A 224 -4.59 -8.85 2.34
N GLY A 225 -3.92 -8.42 3.42
CA GLY A 225 -4.55 -7.71 4.53
C GLY A 225 -5.24 -6.42 4.08
N LEU A 226 -4.59 -5.63 3.22
CA LEU A 226 -5.19 -4.41 2.68
C LEU A 226 -6.41 -4.71 1.80
N SER A 227 -6.30 -5.71 0.93
CA SER A 227 -7.38 -6.11 0.02
C SER A 227 -8.60 -6.62 0.80
N PHE A 228 -8.38 -7.48 1.79
CA PHE A 228 -9.42 -8.02 2.66
C PHE A 228 -10.24 -6.88 3.28
N HIS A 229 -9.59 -5.93 3.96
CA HIS A 229 -10.29 -4.81 4.59
C HIS A 229 -10.95 -3.83 3.61
N TYR A 230 -10.41 -3.71 2.39
CA TYR A 230 -11.00 -2.88 1.35
C TYR A 230 -12.32 -3.47 0.82
N PHE A 231 -12.37 -4.78 0.56
CA PHE A 231 -13.52 -5.46 -0.05
C PHE A 231 -14.56 -5.92 0.98
N GLU A 232 -14.15 -6.43 2.14
CA GLU A 232 -15.04 -6.93 3.20
C GLU A 232 -16.13 -5.91 3.53
N ARG A 233 -15.73 -4.64 3.60
CA ARG A 233 -16.57 -3.56 4.10
C ARG A 233 -17.27 -2.77 2.99
N ARG A 234 -17.19 -3.20 1.72
CA ARG A 234 -18.02 -2.71 0.59
C ARG A 234 -19.18 -3.65 0.27
N GLY A 235 -19.38 -4.72 1.04
CA GLY A 235 -20.37 -5.75 0.72
C GLY A 235 -19.98 -6.62 -0.47
N LEU A 236 -18.71 -6.56 -0.90
CA LEU A 236 -18.14 -7.32 -2.01
C LEU A 236 -17.44 -8.60 -1.53
N THR A 237 -17.77 -9.11 -0.33
CA THR A 237 -17.28 -10.39 0.19
C THR A 237 -17.68 -11.58 -0.68
N GLY A 238 -18.63 -11.44 -1.61
CA GLY A 238 -18.90 -12.44 -2.64
C GLY A 238 -17.82 -12.55 -3.73
N PHE A 239 -16.85 -11.64 -3.76
CA PHE A 239 -15.70 -11.66 -4.68
C PHE A 239 -14.48 -12.23 -3.95
N PHE A 240 -14.60 -13.44 -3.39
CA PHE A 240 -13.44 -14.17 -2.92
C PHE A 240 -12.47 -14.35 -4.10
N MET A 241 -11.24 -13.88 -3.93
CA MET A 241 -10.14 -14.13 -4.85
C MET A 241 -10.12 -15.63 -5.16
N PRO A 242 -10.18 -16.05 -6.45
CA PRO A 242 -9.90 -17.43 -6.79
C PRO A 242 -8.44 -17.69 -6.41
N VAL A 243 -8.22 -18.51 -5.37
CA VAL A 243 -6.90 -19.09 -5.12
C VAL A 243 -6.69 -20.09 -6.24
N LEU A 244 -5.93 -19.69 -7.25
CA LEU A 244 -5.50 -20.59 -8.31
C LEU A 244 -4.46 -21.53 -7.71
N TYR A 245 -4.86 -22.78 -7.46
CA TYR A 245 -3.91 -23.82 -7.08
C TYR A 245 -3.45 -24.55 -8.35
N PHE A 246 -2.13 -24.60 -8.53
CA PHE A 246 -1.50 -25.32 -9.63
C PHE A 246 -1.10 -26.70 -9.11
N HIS A 247 -1.73 -27.75 -9.63
CA HIS A 247 -1.34 -29.12 -9.34
C HIS A 247 -0.78 -29.78 -10.61
N ARG A 248 0.38 -30.43 -10.45
CA ARG A 248 1.02 -31.20 -11.53
C ARG A 248 0.56 -32.65 -11.40
N THR A 249 -0.16 -33.11 -12.40
CA THR A 249 -0.62 -34.50 -12.47
C THR A 249 0.55 -35.44 -12.80
N HIS A 250 0.43 -36.72 -12.43
CA HIS A 250 1.43 -37.76 -12.71
C HIS A 250 1.73 -37.97 -14.20
N THR A 251 0.91 -37.43 -15.10
CA THR A 251 1.11 -37.44 -16.56
C THR A 251 1.80 -36.18 -17.10
N GLY A 252 2.29 -35.29 -16.22
CA GLY A 252 3.05 -34.09 -16.59
C GLY A 252 2.22 -32.86 -16.97
N ARG A 253 0.87 -32.95 -16.97
CA ARG A 253 -0.02 -31.81 -17.26
C ARG A 253 -0.27 -30.96 -16.01
N CYS A 254 -0.22 -29.64 -16.17
CA CYS A 254 -0.56 -28.68 -15.13
C CYS A 254 -2.07 -28.40 -15.18
N VAL A 255 -2.78 -28.70 -14.09
CA VAL A 255 -4.22 -28.46 -13.97
C VAL A 255 -4.43 -27.29 -13.00
N VAL A 256 -5.24 -26.33 -13.42
CA VAL A 256 -5.57 -25.13 -12.64
C VAL A 256 -6.90 -25.38 -11.94
N HIS A 257 -6.87 -25.43 -10.61
CA HIS A 257 -8.09 -25.51 -9.80
C HIS A 257 -8.46 -24.13 -9.27
N CYS A 258 -9.73 -23.76 -9.45
CA CYS A 258 -10.34 -22.57 -8.89
C CYS A 258 -11.28 -23.03 -7.77
N ALA A 259 -10.85 -22.89 -6.51
CA ALA A 259 -11.66 -23.26 -5.35
C ALA A 259 -12.19 -22.02 -4.63
N PHE A 260 -13.50 -21.98 -4.37
CA PHE A 260 -14.15 -21.00 -3.51
C PHE A 260 -14.36 -21.63 -2.14
N PHE A 261 -13.77 -21.08 -1.08
CA PHE A 261 -14.06 -21.54 0.28
C PHE A 261 -15.47 -21.07 0.67
N GLY A 262 -16.39 -22.00 0.94
CA GLY A 262 -17.65 -21.68 1.60
C GLY A 262 -18.89 -22.48 1.22
N HIS A 263 -18.88 -23.32 0.19
CA HIS A 263 -20.04 -24.16 -0.14
C HIS A 263 -19.76 -25.64 0.15
N HIS A 264 -20.30 -26.15 1.26
CA HIS A 264 -20.69 -27.55 1.31
C HIS A 264 -22.01 -27.66 0.53
N PRO A 265 -22.08 -28.42 -0.58
CA PRO A 265 -23.35 -28.65 -1.25
C PRO A 265 -24.20 -29.57 -0.37
N THR A 266 -25.37 -29.09 0.05
CA THR A 266 -26.40 -29.92 0.67
C THR A 266 -27.11 -30.72 -0.42
N ALA A 267 -27.56 -31.93 -0.08
CA ALA A 267 -28.10 -32.93 -1.00
C ALA A 267 -29.41 -32.54 -1.73
N GLU A 268 -29.90 -31.31 -1.56
CA GLU A 268 -31.12 -30.80 -2.20
C GLU A 268 -30.89 -30.11 -3.55
N GLU A 269 -29.66 -29.71 -3.91
CA GLU A 269 -29.36 -29.13 -5.23
C GLU A 269 -29.30 -30.16 -6.38
N ASN A 270 -29.44 -31.45 -6.08
CA ASN A 270 -29.45 -32.53 -7.08
C ASN A 270 -30.84 -32.79 -7.70
N ARG A 271 -31.83 -31.90 -7.52
CA ARG A 271 -33.21 -32.12 -7.98
C ARG A 271 -33.77 -31.13 -9.00
N PHE A 272 -32.91 -30.44 -9.74
CA PHE A 272 -33.29 -29.81 -11.01
C PHE A 272 -32.46 -30.39 -12.15
N GLY A 273 -32.98 -31.49 -12.69
CA GLY A 273 -32.52 -32.07 -13.95
C GLY A 273 -32.95 -31.22 -15.14
N GLU A 274 -32.09 -31.22 -16.15
CA GLU A 274 -32.40 -31.09 -17.57
C GLU A 274 -33.35 -29.95 -17.99
N LYS A 275 -32.76 -28.79 -18.29
CA LYS A 275 -33.02 -28.07 -19.56
C LYS A 275 -31.94 -27.00 -19.80
N ASP A 276 -31.24 -27.17 -20.92
CA ASP A 276 -30.26 -26.30 -21.59
C ASP A 276 -28.95 -25.90 -20.90
N PRO A 277 -27.85 -26.65 -21.17
CA PRO A 277 -26.51 -26.10 -21.06
C PRO A 277 -26.15 -25.34 -22.33
N VAL A 278 -25.99 -24.01 -22.23
CA VAL A 278 -25.23 -23.24 -23.24
C VAL A 278 -23.77 -23.67 -23.16
N ARG A 279 -23.43 -24.74 -23.89
CA ARG A 279 -22.07 -25.23 -24.10
C ARG A 279 -21.34 -24.28 -25.06
N ALA A 280 -20.52 -23.37 -24.53
CA ALA A 280 -19.43 -22.80 -25.32
C ALA A 280 -18.33 -23.85 -25.52
N LYS A 281 -18.48 -24.70 -26.54
CA LYS A 281 -17.38 -25.54 -27.05
C LYS A 281 -16.43 -24.63 -27.84
N PHE A 282 -15.21 -24.42 -27.33
CA PHE A 282 -14.09 -24.02 -28.18
C PHE A 282 -13.24 -25.26 -28.47
N LEU A 283 -13.32 -25.72 -29.73
CA LEU A 283 -12.43 -26.74 -30.29
C LEU A 283 -11.02 -26.16 -30.42
N VAL A 284 -10.03 -26.83 -29.83
CA VAL A 284 -8.61 -26.61 -30.13
C VAL A 284 -8.17 -27.77 -31.02
N GLY A 285 -7.87 -27.49 -32.29
CA GLY A 285 -7.33 -28.47 -33.23
C GLY A 285 -5.89 -28.88 -32.86
N PRO A 286 -5.42 -30.06 -33.29
CA PRO A 286 -4.09 -30.55 -32.95
C PRO A 286 -3.05 -29.99 -33.93
N GLY A 287 -1.99 -29.36 -33.42
CA GLY A 287 -0.78 -29.06 -34.20
C GLY A 287 -0.11 -27.73 -33.83
N PHE A 288 1.21 -27.80 -33.60
CA PHE A 288 2.17 -26.72 -33.31
C PHE A 288 2.08 -26.15 -31.87
N GLY A 289 3.07 -26.19 -30.97
CA GLY A 289 4.51 -26.43 -31.04
C GLY A 289 5.26 -25.25 -30.38
N GLY A 290 5.58 -25.32 -29.07
CA GLY A 290 6.57 -24.45 -28.39
C GLY A 290 6.07 -23.58 -27.21
N PRO A 291 6.92 -23.22 -26.21
CA PRO A 291 6.52 -22.58 -24.94
C PRO A 291 6.38 -21.04 -24.96
N GLU A 292 6.49 -20.36 -26.10
CA GLU A 292 6.59 -18.89 -26.14
C GLU A 292 5.30 -18.13 -26.52
N PHE A 293 4.15 -18.81 -26.70
CA PHE A 293 2.94 -18.16 -27.23
C PHE A 293 1.95 -17.60 -26.18
N PHE A 294 2.27 -17.66 -24.87
CA PHE A 294 1.30 -17.38 -23.79
C PHE A 294 1.35 -15.98 -23.15
N SER A 295 1.92 -14.97 -23.83
CA SER A 295 2.10 -13.63 -23.23
C SER A 295 1.10 -12.55 -23.70
N ARG A 296 0.51 -12.63 -24.91
CA ARG A 296 -0.26 -11.50 -25.47
C ARG A 296 -1.78 -11.67 -25.58
N HIS A 297 -2.33 -12.88 -25.49
CA HIS A 297 -3.77 -13.11 -25.70
C HIS A 297 -4.63 -13.14 -24.43
N THR A 298 -4.05 -13.31 -23.25
CA THR A 298 -4.79 -13.27 -21.98
C THR A 298 -5.22 -11.84 -21.61
N TYR A 299 -4.36 -10.84 -21.89
CA TYR A 299 -4.67 -9.43 -21.62
C TYR A 299 -5.81 -8.88 -22.48
N CYS A 300 -5.87 -9.25 -23.77
CA CYS A 300 -6.95 -8.79 -24.66
C CYS A 300 -8.33 -9.37 -24.29
N ARG A 301 -8.38 -10.59 -23.75
CA ARG A 301 -9.64 -11.24 -23.35
C ARG A 301 -10.22 -10.67 -22.05
N VAL A 302 -9.37 -10.23 -21.12
CA VAL A 302 -9.79 -9.52 -19.90
C VAL A 302 -10.36 -8.12 -20.23
N LEU A 303 -9.78 -7.42 -21.20
CA LEU A 303 -10.28 -6.12 -21.66
C LEU A 303 -11.62 -6.21 -22.41
N LEU A 304 -11.83 -7.27 -23.19
CA LEU A 304 -13.12 -7.55 -23.85
C LEU A 304 -14.23 -7.85 -22.84
N LEU A 305 -13.96 -8.66 -21.80
CA LEU A 305 -14.87 -8.89 -20.69
C LEU A 305 -15.22 -7.60 -19.92
N TRP A 306 -14.26 -6.68 -19.79
CA TRP A 306 -14.46 -5.36 -19.18
C TRP A 306 -15.37 -4.44 -20.02
N SER A 307 -15.28 -4.54 -21.35
CA SER A 307 -16.12 -3.74 -22.28
C SER A 307 -17.59 -4.20 -22.30
N THR A 308 -17.84 -5.50 -22.20
CA THR A 308 -19.20 -6.08 -22.19
C THR A 308 -19.89 -5.86 -20.84
N ALA A 309 -19.14 -5.97 -19.73
CA ALA A 309 -19.64 -5.65 -18.39
C ALA A 309 -20.02 -4.16 -18.24
N ARG A 310 -19.33 -3.25 -18.94
CA ARG A 310 -19.62 -1.82 -18.91
C ARG A 310 -20.96 -1.46 -19.58
N ARG A 311 -21.38 -2.19 -20.64
CA ARG A 311 -22.70 -1.99 -21.29
C ARG A 311 -23.85 -2.48 -20.42
N LEU A 312 -23.70 -3.65 -19.79
CA LEU A 312 -24.74 -4.20 -18.91
C LEU A 312 -24.98 -3.37 -17.62
N ILE A 313 -23.99 -2.58 -17.19
CA ILE A 313 -24.11 -1.69 -16.04
C ILE A 313 -24.74 -0.34 -16.42
N TYR A 314 -24.57 0.13 -17.66
CA TYR A 314 -25.14 1.40 -18.13
C TYR A 314 -26.66 1.30 -18.42
N ASP A 315 -27.13 0.15 -18.90
CA ASP A 315 -28.54 -0.06 -19.25
C ASP A 315 -29.45 -0.31 -18.02
N ARG A 316 -28.89 -0.43 -16.82
CA ARG A 316 -29.64 -0.63 -15.56
C ARG A 316 -29.74 0.63 -14.68
N ILE A 317 -29.24 1.77 -15.17
CA ILE A 317 -29.26 3.08 -14.48
C ILE A 317 -30.04 4.12 -15.32
N ARG A 318 -31.11 3.70 -16.00
CA ARG A 318 -32.16 4.60 -16.48
C ARG A 318 -33.52 4.15 -15.97
#